data_AF-A0A2M7TUE1-F1
#
_entry.id   AF-A0A2M7TUE1-F1
#
_cell.length_a   1.000
_cell.length_b   1.000
_cell.length_c   1.000
_cell.angle_alpha   90.00
_cell.angle_beta   90.00
_cell.angle_gamma   90.00
#
_symmetry.space_group_name_H-M   'P 1'
#
loop_
_entity.id
_entity.type
_entity.pdbx_description
1 polymer ?
#
loop_
_entity_poly.entity_id
_entity_poly.type
_entity_poly.pdbx_seq_one_letter_code
_entity_poly.pdbx_strand_id
1 'polypeptide(L)' 'RGISFEIMAFQIEVGNILDVIDHPNPDKYPGQRIFVIDFEEYAYLVPFVENDDEVFLKTIIPSRKATKDYLK' A
#
# COMPACT_ATOMS: atom_id res chain seq x y z
N ARG A 1 2.68 -14.43 -9.49
CA ARG A 1 3.89 -13.69 -9.93
C ARG A 1 3.41 -12.68 -10.95
N GLY A 2 3.62 -11.37 -10.77
CA GLY A 2 3.18 -10.41 -11.80
C GLY A 2 2.93 -8.96 -11.37
N ILE A 3 3.21 -8.56 -10.12
CA ILE A 3 2.99 -7.18 -9.69
C ILE A 3 4.33 -6.58 -9.30
N SER A 4 4.66 -5.45 -9.91
CA SER A 4 5.88 -4.68 -9.70
C SER A 4 5.59 -3.41 -8.89
N PHE A 5 6.64 -2.79 -8.36
CA PHE A 5 6.52 -1.49 -7.70
C PHE A 5 6.12 -0.39 -8.68
N GLU A 6 6.51 -0.48 -9.96
CA GLU A 6 6.10 0.47 -11.00
C GLU A 6 4.58 0.48 -11.18
N ILE A 7 3.94 -0.69 -11.16
CA ILE A 7 2.47 -0.78 -11.23
C ILE A 7 1.84 -0.11 -10.01
N MET A 8 2.34 -0.40 -8.80
CA MET A 8 1.80 0.19 -7.58
C MET A 8 2.03 1.71 -7.51
N ALA A 9 3.20 2.19 -7.94
CA ALA A 9 3.49 3.61 -8.05
C ALA A 9 2.54 4.30 -9.04
N PHE A 10 2.31 3.68 -10.21
CA PHE A 10 1.34 4.20 -11.16
C PHE A 10 -0.08 4.22 -10.58
N GLN A 11 -0.51 3.18 -9.85
CA GLN A 11 -1.82 3.19 -9.17
C GLN A 11 -1.93 4.32 -8.12
N ILE A 12 -0.85 4.60 -7.38
CA ILE A 12 -0.79 5.72 -6.44
C ILE A 12 -0.93 7.05 -7.19
N GLU A 13 -0.21 7.24 -8.28
CA GLU A 13 -0.24 8.48 -9.09
C GLU A 13 -1.62 8.76 -9.69
N VAL A 14 -2.33 7.73 -10.15
CA VAL A 14 -3.70 7.89 -10.70
C VAL A 14 -4.77 7.95 -9.60
N GLY A 15 -4.40 7.86 -8.33
CA GLY A 15 -5.30 8.02 -7.19
C GLY A 15 -6.07 6.76 -6.78
N ASN A 16 -5.66 5.57 -7.21
CA ASN A 16 -6.29 4.29 -6.83
C ASN A 16 -5.88 3.81 -5.42
N ILE A 17 -5.76 4.75 -4.49
CA ILE A 17 -5.52 4.49 -3.07
C ILE A 17 -6.88 4.44 -2.38
N LEU A 18 -7.20 3.28 -1.80
CA LEU A 18 -8.40 3.07 -1.00
C LEU A 18 -8.25 3.68 0.39
N ASP A 19 -7.05 3.59 0.99
CA ASP A 19 -6.77 4.11 2.32
C ASP A 19 -5.26 4.24 2.57
N VAL A 20 -4.89 5.00 3.61
CA VAL A 20 -3.54 5.08 4.16
C VAL A 20 -3.61 4.82 5.65
N ILE A 21 -3.11 3.66 6.08
CA ILE A 21 -3.19 3.24 7.48
C ILE A 21 -1.81 3.23 8.13
N ASP A 22 -1.76 3.52 9.43
CA ASP A 22 -0.53 3.40 10.20
C ASP A 22 -0.12 1.92 10.36
N HIS A 23 1.19 1.66 10.44
CA HIS A 23 1.66 0.31 10.70
C HIS A 23 1.17 -0.14 12.10
N PRO A 24 0.54 -1.33 12.25
CA PRO A 24 -0.07 -1.77 13.52
C PRO A 24 0.94 -1.99 14.66
N ASN A 25 2.23 -1.98 14.33
CA ASN A 25 3.32 -2.06 15.29
C ASN A 25 4.31 -0.92 15.04
N PRO A 26 4.00 0.31 15.51
CA PRO A 26 4.83 1.48 15.27
C PRO A 26 6.16 1.43 16.02
N ASP A 27 6.23 0.78 17.18
CA ASP A 27 7.47 0.62 17.96
C ASP A 27 8.55 -0.13 17.17
N LYS A 28 8.13 -1.17 16.43
CA LYS A 28 9.02 -1.97 15.58
C LYS A 28 9.27 -1.32 14.21
N TYR A 29 8.32 -0.53 13.72
CA TYR A 29 8.36 0.09 12.39
C TYR A 29 8.02 1.58 12.46
N PRO A 30 8.87 2.39 13.11
CA PRO A 30 8.60 3.81 13.30
C PRO A 30 8.59 4.55 11.96
N GLY A 31 7.63 5.47 11.80
CA GLY A 31 7.45 6.27 10.59
C GLY A 31 6.97 5.48 9.36
N GLN A 32 6.60 4.20 9.53
CA GLN A 32 6.07 3.39 8.44
C GLN A 32 4.54 3.44 8.42
N ARG A 33 4.00 3.69 7.22
CA ARG A 33 2.57 3.62 6.92
C ARG A 33 2.33 2.59 5.83
N ILE A 34 1.07 2.33 5.53
CA ILE A 34 0.67 1.32 4.56
C ILE A 34 -0.36 1.93 3.63
N PHE A 35 -0.05 1.95 2.32
CA PHE A 35 -1.06 2.20 1.31
C PHE A 35 -1.93 0.96 1.14
N VAL A 36 -3.24 1.16 1.11
CA VAL A 36 -4.21 0.17 0.64
C VAL A 36 -4.58 0.58 -0.79
N ILE A 37 -4.19 -0.22 -1.77
CA ILE A 37 -4.31 0.12 -3.20
C ILE A 37 -5.27 -0.87 -3.87
N ASP A 38 -6.21 -0.37 -4.66
CA ASP A 38 -7.00 -1.20 -5.56
C ASP A 38 -6.24 -1.45 -6.86
N PHE A 39 -6.09 -2.71 -7.23
CA PHE A 39 -5.62 -3.10 -8.55
C PHE A 39 -6.34 -4.37 -9.00
N GLU A 40 -7.02 -4.31 -10.14
CA GLU A 40 -7.80 -5.43 -10.70
C GLU A 40 -8.81 -6.03 -9.71
N GLU A 41 -9.58 -5.16 -9.02
CA GLU A 41 -10.60 -5.54 -8.02
C GLU A 41 -10.05 -6.33 -6.82
N TYR A 42 -8.77 -6.11 -6.51
CA TYR A 42 -8.07 -6.75 -5.41
C TYR A 42 -7.24 -5.72 -4.65
N ALA A 43 -7.36 -5.74 -3.31
CA ALA A 43 -6.63 -4.82 -2.47
C ALA A 43 -5.21 -5.32 -2.18
N TYR A 44 -4.25 -4.42 -2.34
CA TYR A 44 -2.84 -4.62 -2.03
C TYR A 44 -2.42 -3.70 -0.89
N LEU A 45 -1.74 -4.27 0.10
CA LEU A 45 -1.09 -3.52 1.16
C LEU A 45 0.35 -3.25 0.75
N VAL A 46 0.72 -1.98 0.66
CA VAL A 46 2.06 -1.55 0.28
C VAL A 46 2.64 -0.68 1.39
N PRO A 47 3.42 -1.28 2.33
CA PRO A 47 4.11 -0.52 3.35
C PRO A 47 5.12 0.43 2.73
N PHE A 48 5.16 1.65 3.24
CA PHE A 48 6.05 2.70 2.79
C PHE A 48 6.57 3.55 3.95
N VAL A 49 7.72 4.17 3.71
CA VAL A 49 8.23 5.27 4.53
C VAL A 49 8.36 6.48 3.64
N GLU A 50 8.06 7.65 4.19
CA GLU A 50 8.12 8.93 3.48
C GLU A 50 9.11 9.83 4.22
N ASN A 51 9.96 10.51 3.45
CA ASN A 51 10.81 11.59 3.94
C ASN A 51 10.44 12.88 3.19
N ASP A 52 11.22 13.95 3.39
CA ASP A 52 10.88 15.26 2.82
C ASP A 52 10.90 15.30 1.28
N ASP A 53 11.59 14.36 0.63
CA ASP A 53 11.84 14.37 -0.82
C ASP A 53 11.23 13.17 -1.57
N GLU A 54 11.02 12.03 -0.91
CA GLU A 54 10.62 10.77 -1.56
C GLU A 54 9.78 9.82 -0.68
N VAL A 55 9.06 8.94 -1.37
CA VAL A 55 8.32 7.82 -0.77
C VAL A 55 8.99 6.50 -1.17
N PHE A 56 9.42 5.73 -0.18
CA PHE A 56 10.05 4.43 -0.39
C PHE A 56 9.08 3.27 -0.12
N LEU A 57 8.68 2.56 -1.17
CA LEU A 57 7.82 1.37 -1.09
C LEU A 57 8.64 0.13 -0.70
N LYS A 58 8.20 -0.61 0.32
CA LYS A 58 8.97 -1.76 0.84
C LYS A 58 8.56 -3.08 0.24
N THR A 59 7.27 -3.39 0.21
CA THR A 59 6.77 -4.71 -0.18
C THR A 59 5.35 -4.60 -0.69
N ILE A 60 4.93 -5.51 -1.57
CA ILE A 60 3.58 -5.58 -2.11
C ILE A 60 2.92 -6.83 -1.55
N ILE A 61 1.87 -6.66 -0.76
CA ILE A 61 1.21 -7.75 -0.07
C ILE A 61 -0.25 -7.83 -0.55
N PRO A 62 -0.62 -8.84 -1.36
CA PRO A 62 -2.04 -9.07 -1.66
C PRO A 62 -2.78 -9.39 -0.36
N SER A 63 -3.90 -8.71 -0.11
CA SER A 63 -4.66 -8.90 1.12
C SER A 63 -6.13 -9.19 0.83
N ARG A 64 -6.51 -10.48 0.91
CA ARG A 64 -7.91 -10.90 0.84
C ARG A 64 -8.78 -10.20 1.89
N LYS A 65 -8.23 -9.94 3.08
CA LYS A 65 -8.93 -9.22 4.14
C LYS A 65 -9.23 -7.79 3.70
N ALA A 66 -8.23 -7.05 3.22
CA ALA A 66 -8.44 -5.70 2.73
C ALA A 66 -9.39 -5.67 1.51
N THR A 67 -9.32 -6.66 0.62
CA THR A 67 -10.26 -6.74 -0.51
C THR A 67 -11.70 -6.84 -0.02
N LYS A 68 -11.94 -7.58 1.06
CA LYS A 68 -13.26 -7.61 1.69
C LYS A 68 -13.59 -6.26 2.32
N ASP A 69 -12.72 -5.78 3.20
CA ASP A 69 -13.01 -4.60 4.02
C ASP A 69 -13.21 -3.31 3.18
N TYR A 70 -12.57 -3.19 2.01
CA TYR A 70 -12.61 -1.99 1.17
C TYR A 70 -13.34 -2.14 -0.17
N LEU A 71 -13.42 -3.36 -0.75
CA LEU A 71 -13.99 -3.56 -2.10
C LEU A 71 -15.22 -4.48 -2.12
N LYS A 72 -15.55 -5.22 -1.04
CA LYS A 72 -16.66 -6.21 -1.02
C LYS A 72 -17.43 -6.29 0.31
#